data_AF-A0A5J5Q523-F1
#
_entry.id   AF-A0A5J5Q523-F1
#
_cell.length_a   1.000
_cell.length_b   1.000
_cell.length_c   1.000
_cell.angle_alpha   90.00
_cell.angle_beta   90.00
_cell.angle_gamma   90.00
#
_symmetry.space_group_name_H-M   'P 1'
#
loop_
_entity.id
_entity.type
_entity.pdbx_description
1 polymer ?
#
loop_
_entity_poly.entity_id
_entity_poly.type
_entity_poly.pdbx_seq_one_letter_code
_entity_poly.pdbx_strand_id
1 'polypeptide(L)'
;MGSSIYGVSSSHISLFLFFSFLSLSTAALPQNPSGKSSPSGQINSNSVLVALLDSHYTELAELVEKALLLQTLEEAVGKHNITIFAPRNEALERQLDPEFKRFLLEPGNLKSLQTLLMFHIIPKRVGSHQWPDPKTGPVKHNTLCNDHIRLTSQSTGKKTVDSAELVRPDDVIRPDGVIHGIQQLLIPRSVIEDFNRRRNLRSITAVLPEGAPEVDPRTHRLKKPAPVPVGAPPVLPIYEAMAPGPSLAPAPAPGPGGPRHHFDGESQVKDFIQTLLHYGGYNEMADILVNLTSLATEMGRLVSEGYVITVLAPNDEAMAKLTTDQLSEPGAPEQIIYYHIIPEYQTEESMYNAVRRFGKVKYDTLRLPHKVVAQEADGSVKFGHGEGSAYLFDPDIYTDGRISVQGIDGVLFPEEETQTVKKPAAVKVASKPRRGKLLEVGCWMLGSLGGGSGFRWCL
;
A
#
# COMPACT_ATOMS: atom_id res chain seq x y z
N MET A 1 -66.92 9.80 21.66
CA MET A 1 -67.32 8.74 22.61
C MET A 1 -67.73 7.50 21.81
N GLY A 2 -67.11 6.36 22.11
CA GLY A 2 -67.47 5.00 21.67
C GLY A 2 -67.04 4.64 20.25
N SER A 3 -65.97 3.88 20.01
CA SER A 3 -65.73 2.42 20.25
C SER A 3 -65.75 1.70 18.89
N SER A 4 -64.61 1.15 18.43
CA SER A 4 -64.25 -0.29 18.50
C SER A 4 -65.12 -1.17 17.58
N ILE A 5 -64.67 -2.12 16.74
CA ILE A 5 -63.59 -3.10 16.90
C ILE A 5 -63.59 -4.09 15.67
N TYR A 6 -62.46 -4.81 15.42
CA TYR A 6 -62.24 -6.12 14.70
C TYR A 6 -62.64 -6.31 13.21
N GLY A 7 -62.00 -7.10 12.34
CA GLY A 7 -60.87 -8.08 12.36
C GLY A 7 -60.63 -8.57 10.90
N VAL A 8 -59.39 -8.76 10.40
CA VAL A 8 -58.50 -9.96 10.36
C VAL A 8 -58.82 -11.07 9.32
N SER A 9 -57.75 -11.47 8.60
CA SER A 9 -57.45 -12.72 7.83
C SER A 9 -57.94 -12.82 6.37
N SER A 10 -57.26 -13.41 5.37
CA SER A 10 -56.12 -14.36 5.24
C SER A 10 -55.60 -14.28 3.78
N SER A 11 -54.30 -14.22 3.47
CA SER A 11 -53.34 -15.31 3.18
C SER A 11 -53.45 -16.06 1.82
N HIS A 12 -52.33 -15.96 1.05
CA HIS A 12 -51.73 -16.85 0.03
C HIS A 12 -52.34 -17.01 -1.38
N ILE A 13 -51.49 -16.87 -2.42
CA ILE A 13 -50.99 -17.95 -3.34
C ILE A 13 -50.37 -17.35 -4.62
N SER A 14 -49.23 -17.91 -5.02
CA SER A 14 -48.36 -17.62 -6.17
C SER A 14 -48.94 -18.12 -7.52
N LEU A 15 -48.44 -17.58 -8.66
CA LEU A 15 -47.85 -18.32 -9.81
C LEU A 15 -48.13 -17.68 -11.20
N PHE A 16 -47.03 -17.46 -11.95
CA PHE A 16 -46.80 -17.38 -13.41
C PHE A 16 -47.97 -17.14 -14.39
N LEU A 17 -47.75 -16.28 -15.40
CA LEU A 17 -47.70 -16.71 -16.81
C LEU A 17 -47.22 -15.64 -17.82
N PHE A 18 -46.34 -16.11 -18.69
CA PHE A 18 -45.88 -15.58 -19.98
C PHE A 18 -47.02 -15.03 -20.86
N PHE A 19 -46.76 -13.91 -21.55
CA PHE A 19 -47.50 -13.56 -22.77
C PHE A 19 -46.57 -13.21 -23.93
N SER A 20 -46.54 -14.12 -24.90
CA SER A 20 -46.06 -13.94 -26.27
C SER A 20 -47.18 -13.38 -27.15
N PHE A 21 -46.90 -12.36 -27.96
CA PHE A 21 -47.62 -12.00 -29.18
C PHE A 21 -46.68 -11.12 -30.02
N LEU A 22 -46.65 -11.07 -31.34
CA LEU A 22 -47.04 -11.94 -32.45
C LEU A 22 -46.48 -11.18 -33.67
N SER A 23 -45.77 -11.86 -34.56
CA SER A 23 -45.19 -11.30 -35.77
C SER A 23 -46.23 -11.00 -36.85
N LEU A 24 -46.11 -9.86 -37.55
CA LEU A 24 -46.51 -9.78 -38.97
C LEU A 24 -45.68 -8.72 -39.72
N SER A 25 -45.10 -9.17 -40.85
CA SER A 25 -44.17 -8.44 -41.71
C SER A 25 -44.88 -7.57 -42.76
N THR A 26 -44.32 -6.40 -43.05
CA THR A 26 -44.45 -5.73 -44.37
C THR A 26 -43.11 -5.08 -44.73
N ALA A 27 -42.60 -5.41 -45.92
CA ALA A 27 -41.38 -4.89 -46.50
C ALA A 27 -41.67 -3.62 -47.33
N ALA A 28 -40.89 -2.56 -47.11
CA ALA A 28 -40.80 -1.40 -48.00
C ALA A 28 -39.35 -0.86 -47.99
N LEU A 29 -38.82 -0.59 -49.19
CA LEU A 29 -37.47 -0.05 -49.47
C LEU A 29 -37.28 1.41 -48.96
N PRO A 30 -36.03 1.91 -48.88
CA PRO A 30 -35.60 2.83 -47.83
C PRO A 30 -35.85 4.30 -48.17
N GLN A 31 -36.47 5.02 -47.25
CA GLN A 31 -36.22 6.45 -47.08
C GLN A 31 -35.21 6.63 -45.96
N ASN A 32 -34.23 7.48 -46.21
CA ASN A 32 -33.18 7.89 -45.30
C ASN A 32 -33.79 8.80 -44.22
N PRO A 33 -33.65 8.48 -42.92
CA PRO A 33 -33.45 9.52 -41.93
C PRO A 33 -32.20 9.25 -41.09
N SER A 34 -31.33 10.25 -41.04
CA SER A 34 -30.58 10.67 -39.85
C SER A 34 -30.42 9.59 -38.77
N GLY A 35 -29.45 8.71 -38.99
CA GLY A 35 -28.96 7.78 -37.98
C GLY A 35 -28.35 8.53 -36.80
N LYS A 36 -29.01 8.42 -35.65
CA LYS A 36 -28.44 8.63 -34.32
C LYS A 36 -27.20 7.73 -34.21
N SER A 37 -26.03 8.33 -34.06
CA SER A 37 -24.78 7.60 -33.84
C SER A 37 -24.71 7.09 -32.40
N SER A 38 -24.78 5.76 -32.26
CA SER A 38 -24.29 5.03 -31.10
C SER A 38 -22.77 5.25 -30.93
N PRO A 39 -22.21 5.20 -29.71
CA PRO A 39 -20.80 5.44 -29.48
C PRO A 39 -20.01 4.16 -29.78
N SER A 40 -19.43 4.08 -30.98
CA SER A 40 -18.34 3.14 -31.28
C SER A 40 -17.08 3.95 -31.50
N GLY A 41 -16.03 3.69 -30.71
CA GLY A 41 -14.69 4.30 -30.84
C GLY A 41 -14.07 3.97 -32.19
N GLN A 42 -14.42 4.75 -33.21
CA GLN A 42 -13.81 4.68 -34.52
C GLN A 42 -12.62 5.65 -34.52
N ILE A 43 -11.41 5.09 -34.51
CA ILE A 43 -10.17 5.86 -34.63
C ILE A 43 -10.16 6.47 -36.03
N ASN A 44 -10.47 7.76 -36.12
CA ASN A 44 -10.33 8.51 -37.37
C ASN A 44 -8.84 8.66 -37.67
N SER A 45 -8.39 8.25 -38.86
CA SER A 45 -6.97 8.40 -39.30
C SER A 45 -6.50 9.87 -39.34
N ASN A 46 -7.45 10.82 -39.25
CA ASN A 46 -7.19 12.25 -39.17
C ASN A 46 -7.14 12.80 -37.73
N SER A 47 -7.17 11.93 -36.71
CA SER A 47 -7.12 12.31 -35.31
C SER A 47 -5.75 12.89 -34.93
N VAL A 48 -5.78 13.89 -34.04
CA VAL A 48 -4.57 14.49 -33.45
C VAL A 48 -3.78 13.49 -32.59
N LEU A 49 -4.45 12.50 -32.00
CA LEU A 49 -3.79 11.49 -31.15
C LEU A 49 -2.98 10.49 -31.99
N VAL A 50 -3.55 10.03 -33.12
CA VAL A 50 -2.81 9.21 -34.08
C VAL A 50 -1.61 9.98 -34.61
N ALA A 51 -1.80 11.26 -34.94
CA ALA A 51 -0.72 12.12 -35.39
C ALA A 51 0.36 12.36 -34.31
N LEU A 52 0.02 12.28 -33.02
CA LEU A 52 1.01 12.35 -31.94
C LEU A 52 1.84 11.06 -31.86
N LEU A 53 1.19 9.89 -31.94
CA LEU A 53 1.87 8.59 -31.90
C LEU A 53 2.82 8.38 -33.09
N ASP A 54 2.46 8.89 -34.27
CA ASP A 54 3.28 8.81 -35.48
C ASP A 54 4.34 9.92 -35.58
N SER A 55 4.37 10.88 -34.66
CA SER A 55 5.25 12.05 -34.73
C SER A 55 6.65 11.80 -34.15
N HIS A 56 7.53 12.79 -34.30
CA HIS A 56 8.86 12.80 -33.67
C HIS A 56 8.85 12.96 -32.14
N TYR A 57 7.68 13.06 -31.50
CA TYR A 57 7.53 13.15 -30.04
C TYR A 57 7.41 11.76 -29.38
N THR A 58 8.33 10.86 -29.73
CA THR A 58 8.30 9.44 -29.33
C THR A 58 8.28 9.25 -27.81
N GLU A 59 9.08 10.03 -27.07
CA GLU A 59 9.13 9.93 -25.60
C GLU A 59 7.78 10.28 -24.95
N LEU A 60 7.08 11.28 -25.48
CA LEU A 60 5.75 11.64 -24.97
C LEU A 60 4.72 10.57 -25.30
N ALA A 61 4.75 10.04 -26.53
CA ALA A 61 3.88 8.96 -26.97
C ALA A 61 4.04 7.72 -26.06
N GLU A 62 5.28 7.32 -25.76
CA GLU A 62 5.55 6.24 -24.81
C GLU A 62 4.98 6.50 -23.41
N LEU A 63 5.10 7.73 -22.89
CA LEU A 63 4.54 8.06 -21.58
C LEU A 63 3.00 8.00 -21.58
N VAL A 64 2.35 8.41 -22.67
CA VAL A 64 0.89 8.32 -22.83
C VAL A 64 0.42 6.86 -22.83
N GLU A 65 1.14 5.98 -23.51
CA GLU A 65 0.88 4.54 -23.48
C GLU A 65 1.08 3.95 -22.08
N LYS A 66 2.22 4.25 -21.44
CA LYS A 66 2.54 3.80 -20.06
C LYS A 66 1.54 4.32 -19.02
N ALA A 67 0.96 5.50 -19.24
CA ALA A 67 -0.02 6.10 -18.35
C ALA A 67 -1.46 5.59 -18.56
N LEU A 68 -1.69 4.70 -19.54
CA LEU A 68 -3.02 4.19 -19.91
C LEU A 68 -4.02 5.32 -20.20
N LEU A 69 -3.56 6.42 -20.80
CA LEU A 69 -4.38 7.62 -21.02
C LEU A 69 -5.10 7.64 -22.37
N LEU A 70 -4.81 6.72 -23.28
CA LEU A 70 -5.33 6.74 -24.64
C LEU A 70 -6.87 6.85 -24.67
N GLN A 71 -7.56 6.02 -23.90
CA GLN A 71 -9.03 6.03 -23.83
C GLN A 71 -9.57 7.38 -23.33
N THR A 72 -8.99 7.94 -22.27
CA THR A 72 -9.39 9.24 -21.71
C THR A 72 -9.18 10.37 -22.71
N LEU A 73 -8.08 10.33 -23.47
CA LEU A 73 -7.78 11.32 -24.50
C LEU A 73 -8.72 11.19 -25.71
N GLU A 74 -9.05 9.98 -26.13
CA GLU A 74 -10.03 9.75 -27.19
C GLU A 74 -11.40 10.33 -26.83
N GLU A 75 -11.87 10.11 -25.61
CA GLU A 75 -13.11 10.73 -25.12
C GLU A 75 -13.03 12.26 -25.08
N ALA A 76 -11.88 12.83 -24.71
CA ALA A 76 -11.66 14.27 -24.68
C ALA A 76 -11.71 14.88 -26.09
N VAL A 77 -11.06 14.23 -27.06
CA VAL A 77 -11.08 14.64 -28.48
C VAL A 77 -12.49 14.51 -29.07
N GLY A 78 -13.26 13.51 -28.66
CA GLY A 78 -14.65 13.36 -29.09
C GLY A 78 -15.59 14.48 -28.60
N LYS A 79 -15.26 15.13 -27.48
CA LYS A 79 -16.08 16.20 -26.89
C LYS A 79 -15.61 17.60 -27.28
N HIS A 80 -14.30 17.80 -27.40
CA HIS A 80 -13.68 19.11 -27.59
C HIS A 80 -12.50 19.04 -28.55
N ASN A 81 -12.26 20.11 -29.29
CA ASN A 81 -10.99 20.26 -29.99
C ASN A 81 -9.88 20.56 -28.98
N ILE A 82 -8.79 19.79 -29.00
CA ILE A 82 -7.74 19.89 -27.98
C ILE A 82 -6.47 20.57 -28.49
N THR A 83 -5.66 21.08 -27.56
CA THR A 83 -4.31 21.56 -27.82
C THR A 83 -3.33 20.77 -26.96
N ILE A 84 -2.34 20.14 -27.58
CA ILE A 84 -1.32 19.33 -26.91
C ILE A 84 0.01 20.06 -26.95
N PHE A 85 0.64 20.27 -25.79
CA PHE A 85 1.99 20.78 -25.68
C PHE A 85 2.97 19.63 -25.56
N ALA A 86 3.68 19.33 -26.64
CA ALA A 86 4.60 18.21 -26.72
C ALA A 86 6.05 18.66 -26.44
N PRO A 87 6.66 18.21 -25.32
CA PRO A 87 8.06 18.50 -25.04
C PRO A 87 8.97 17.78 -26.04
N ARG A 88 10.12 18.39 -26.37
CA ARG A 88 11.16 17.72 -27.15
C ARG A 88 11.71 16.50 -26.40
N ASN A 89 12.10 15.44 -27.12
CA ASN A 89 12.62 14.20 -26.53
C ASN A 89 13.84 14.46 -25.62
N GLU A 90 14.73 15.39 -26.01
CA GLU A 90 15.90 15.73 -25.18
C GLU A 90 15.52 16.33 -23.82
N ALA A 91 14.34 16.92 -23.69
CA ALA A 91 13.85 17.45 -22.42
C ALA A 91 13.51 16.33 -21.43
N LEU A 92 12.91 15.23 -21.91
CA LEU A 92 12.56 14.07 -21.06
C LEU A 92 13.78 13.19 -20.74
N GLU A 93 14.76 13.14 -21.64
CA GLU A 93 15.97 12.33 -21.44
C GLU A 93 17.03 13.03 -20.59
N ARG A 94 17.33 14.30 -20.89
CA ARG A 94 18.53 14.98 -20.36
C ARG A 94 18.24 16.08 -19.36
N GLN A 95 17.07 16.71 -19.45
CA GLN A 95 16.74 17.86 -18.60
C GLN A 95 15.94 17.47 -17.36
N LEU A 96 15.33 16.28 -17.36
CA LEU A 96 14.59 15.76 -16.22
C LEU A 96 15.56 15.16 -15.18
N ASP A 97 15.33 15.45 -13.90
CA ASP A 97 16.05 14.79 -12.80
C ASP A 97 15.84 13.26 -12.89
N PRO A 98 16.92 12.45 -12.92
CA PRO A 98 16.81 10.99 -12.94
C PRO A 98 15.97 10.41 -11.80
N GLU A 99 16.00 11.03 -10.62
CA GLU A 99 15.19 10.58 -9.48
C GLU A 99 13.71 10.87 -9.71
N PHE A 100 13.38 12.02 -10.28
CA PHE A 100 12.03 12.40 -10.66
C PHE A 100 11.51 11.51 -11.81
N LYS A 101 12.36 11.20 -12.80
CA LYS A 101 12.01 10.27 -13.89
C LYS A 101 11.64 8.89 -13.34
N ARG A 102 12.48 8.36 -12.44
CA ARG A 102 12.21 7.07 -11.77
C ARG A 102 10.92 7.12 -10.98
N PHE A 103 10.66 8.20 -10.24
CA PHE A 103 9.41 8.40 -9.52
C PHE A 103 8.20 8.34 -10.46
N LEU A 104 8.21 9.05 -11.59
CA LEU A 104 7.08 9.05 -12.53
C LEU A 104 6.83 7.67 -13.18
N LEU A 105 7.88 6.90 -13.44
CA LEU A 105 7.79 5.58 -14.08
C LEU A 105 7.52 4.43 -13.10
N GLU A 106 7.54 4.68 -11.78
CA GLU A 106 7.17 3.68 -10.78
C GLU A 106 5.65 3.37 -10.91
N PRO A 107 5.24 2.08 -10.95
CA PRO A 107 3.83 1.70 -11.15
C PRO A 107 2.90 2.24 -10.04
N GLY A 108 3.43 2.47 -8.84
CA GLY A 108 2.69 3.10 -7.74
C GLY A 108 2.44 4.61 -7.89
N ASN A 109 2.93 5.26 -8.95
CA ASN A 109 2.76 6.71 -9.22
C ASN A 109 2.03 7.01 -10.52
N LEU A 110 1.30 6.04 -11.06
CA LEU A 110 0.58 6.17 -12.32
C LEU A 110 -0.36 7.40 -12.31
N LYS A 111 -1.01 7.71 -11.18
CA LYS A 111 -1.84 8.91 -11.02
C LYS A 111 -1.06 10.21 -11.24
N SER A 112 0.15 10.32 -10.68
CA SER A 112 1.00 11.51 -10.85
C SER A 112 1.49 11.64 -12.29
N LEU A 113 1.79 10.53 -12.96
CA LEU A 113 2.12 10.52 -14.40
C LEU A 113 0.91 10.96 -15.25
N GLN A 114 -0.29 10.45 -14.94
CA GLN A 114 -1.52 10.85 -15.63
C GLN A 114 -1.81 12.35 -15.46
N THR A 115 -1.74 12.86 -14.23
CA THR A 115 -1.91 14.30 -13.94
C THR A 115 -0.91 15.16 -14.71
N LEU A 116 0.36 14.73 -14.77
CA LEU A 116 1.40 15.44 -15.50
C LEU A 116 1.11 15.49 -17.01
N LEU A 117 0.71 14.36 -17.62
CA LEU A 117 0.42 14.33 -19.06
C LEU A 117 -0.86 15.12 -19.39
N MET A 118 -1.89 15.03 -18.56
CA MET A 118 -3.12 15.82 -18.72
C MET A 118 -2.88 17.33 -18.55
N PHE A 119 -1.85 17.73 -17.79
CA PHE A 119 -1.45 19.14 -17.67
C PHE A 119 -0.88 19.72 -18.97
N HIS A 120 -0.39 18.87 -19.87
CA HIS A 120 0.09 19.31 -21.19
C HIS A 120 -1.04 19.51 -22.21
N ILE A 121 -2.29 19.31 -21.81
CA ILE A 121 -3.43 19.29 -22.75
C ILE A 121 -4.49 20.29 -22.30
N ILE A 122 -4.85 21.20 -23.20
CA ILE A 122 -5.99 22.11 -23.03
C ILE A 122 -7.20 21.52 -23.78
N PRO A 123 -8.39 21.42 -23.15
CA PRO A 123 -9.64 21.03 -23.81
C PRO A 123 -10.23 22.17 -24.66
N LYS A 124 -9.37 22.87 -25.40
CA LYS A 124 -9.71 23.95 -26.33
C LYS A 124 -8.61 24.05 -27.36
N ARG A 125 -9.00 24.27 -28.62
CA ARG A 125 -8.05 24.58 -29.71
C ARG A 125 -7.53 25.99 -29.56
N VAL A 126 -6.22 26.12 -29.41
CA VAL A 126 -5.49 27.39 -29.35
C VAL A 126 -4.37 27.27 -30.38
N GLY A 127 -4.54 27.90 -31.54
CA GLY A 127 -3.48 27.94 -32.56
C GLY A 127 -2.46 29.04 -32.26
N SER A 128 -1.33 29.03 -32.97
CA SER A 128 -0.29 30.05 -32.74
C SER A 128 -0.77 31.49 -32.99
N HIS A 129 -1.76 31.70 -33.86
CA HIS A 129 -2.37 33.00 -34.13
C HIS A 129 -3.29 33.51 -33.00
N GLN A 130 -3.74 32.63 -32.10
CA GLN A 130 -4.61 32.95 -30.97
C GLN A 130 -3.83 33.19 -29.68
N TRP A 131 -2.49 33.28 -29.79
CA TRP A 131 -1.64 33.54 -28.65
C TRP A 131 -1.85 34.97 -28.14
N PRO A 132 -1.83 35.21 -26.83
CA PRO A 132 -2.00 36.56 -26.29
C PRO A 132 -0.94 37.52 -26.81
N ASP A 133 -1.35 38.75 -27.09
CA ASP A 133 -0.41 39.81 -27.42
C ASP A 133 0.47 40.14 -26.21
N PRO A 134 1.72 40.60 -26.44
CA PRO A 134 2.62 41.01 -25.35
C PRO A 134 2.04 42.11 -24.45
N LYS A 135 1.06 42.87 -24.95
CA LYS A 135 0.41 44.00 -24.25
C LYS A 135 -0.75 43.58 -23.35
N THR A 136 -1.42 42.46 -23.65
CA THR A 136 -2.60 41.98 -22.91
C THR A 136 -2.22 41.17 -21.67
N GLY A 137 -0.96 40.76 -21.54
CA GLY A 137 -0.45 40.00 -20.40
C GLY A 137 -0.79 38.50 -20.46
N PRO A 138 -0.47 37.74 -19.40
CA PRO A 138 -0.68 36.29 -19.36
C PRO A 138 -2.16 35.91 -19.42
N VAL A 139 -2.53 34.99 -20.32
CA VAL A 139 -3.87 34.40 -20.40
C VAL A 139 -3.87 33.01 -19.79
N LYS A 140 -4.82 32.74 -18.89
CA LYS A 140 -4.97 31.44 -18.22
C LYS A 140 -5.88 30.53 -19.03
N HIS A 141 -5.49 29.27 -19.16
CA HIS A 141 -6.27 28.20 -19.76
C HIS A 141 -6.33 27.00 -18.82
N ASN A 142 -7.52 26.43 -18.68
CA ASN A 142 -7.70 25.19 -17.93
C ASN A 142 -7.14 24.03 -18.74
N THR A 143 -6.51 23.08 -18.05
CA THR A 143 -5.98 21.83 -18.61
C THR A 143 -6.94 20.68 -18.31
N LEU A 144 -6.68 19.50 -18.89
CA LEU A 144 -7.49 18.31 -18.60
C LEU A 144 -7.39 17.84 -17.14
N CYS A 145 -6.32 18.16 -16.42
CA CYS A 145 -6.17 17.80 -15.00
C CYS A 145 -6.82 18.80 -14.02
N ASN A 146 -7.68 19.70 -14.52
CA ASN A 146 -8.32 20.77 -13.74
C ASN A 146 -7.35 21.78 -13.10
N ASP A 147 -6.12 21.85 -13.60
CA ASP A 147 -5.16 22.92 -13.28
C ASP A 147 -5.03 23.90 -14.46
N HIS A 148 -4.29 24.99 -14.28
CA HIS A 148 -4.26 26.12 -15.21
C HIS A 148 -2.85 26.37 -15.73
N ILE A 149 -2.72 26.50 -17.05
CA ILE A 149 -1.48 26.97 -17.68
C ILE A 149 -1.62 28.40 -18.18
N ARG A 150 -0.51 29.13 -18.17
CA ARG A 150 -0.46 30.53 -18.60
C ARG A 150 0.23 30.64 -19.94
N LEU A 151 -0.48 31.14 -20.94
CA LEU A 151 0.12 31.48 -22.22
C LEU A 151 0.59 32.93 -22.17
N THR A 152 1.83 33.17 -22.59
CA THR A 152 2.43 34.50 -22.60
C THR A 152 3.20 34.72 -23.90
N SER A 153 3.22 35.97 -24.36
CA SER A 153 4.08 36.42 -25.45
C SER A 153 5.04 37.46 -24.91
N GLN A 154 6.33 37.25 -25.14
CA GLN A 154 7.37 38.19 -24.75
C GLN A 154 7.46 39.32 -25.77
N SER A 155 7.95 40.48 -25.34
CA SER A 155 8.23 41.63 -26.23
C SER A 155 9.24 41.30 -27.33
N THR A 156 10.07 40.27 -27.14
CA THR A 156 11.03 39.72 -28.10
C THR A 156 10.38 38.89 -29.21
N GLY A 157 9.05 38.68 -29.17
CA GLY A 157 8.29 37.84 -30.11
C GLY A 157 8.28 36.36 -29.75
N LYS A 158 8.99 35.94 -28.70
CA LYS A 158 8.98 34.57 -28.19
C LYS A 158 7.69 34.26 -27.45
N LYS A 159 7.13 33.07 -27.68
CA LYS A 159 5.92 32.59 -27.02
C LYS A 159 6.31 31.59 -25.93
N THR A 160 5.67 31.66 -24.77
CA THR A 160 5.94 30.80 -23.62
C THR A 160 4.66 30.21 -23.05
N VAL A 161 4.75 28.95 -22.62
CA VAL A 161 3.71 28.21 -21.89
C VAL A 161 4.22 28.02 -20.46
N ASP A 162 3.70 28.83 -19.56
CA ASP A 162 4.20 28.97 -18.19
C ASP A 162 5.71 29.22 -18.14
N SER A 163 6.53 28.24 -17.75
CA SER A 163 7.99 28.32 -17.74
C SER A 163 8.67 27.82 -19.03
N ALA A 164 7.96 27.13 -19.93
CA ALA A 164 8.53 26.52 -21.12
C ALA A 164 8.42 27.41 -22.36
N GLU A 165 9.50 27.54 -23.14
CA GLU A 165 9.48 28.24 -24.44
C GLU A 165 8.79 27.39 -25.51
N LEU A 166 7.93 28.03 -26.30
CA LEU A 166 7.31 27.42 -27.48
C LEU A 166 8.33 27.43 -28.63
N VAL A 167 8.75 26.24 -29.03
CA VAL A 167 9.75 26.05 -30.08
C VAL A 167 9.09 25.90 -31.45
N ARG A 168 8.15 24.95 -31.55
CA ARG A 168 7.48 24.61 -32.81
C ARG A 168 6.00 24.96 -32.70
N PRO A 169 5.61 26.21 -33.03
CA PRO A 169 4.21 26.58 -33.11
C PRO A 169 3.52 25.80 -34.23
N ASP A 170 2.27 25.39 -33.99
CA ASP A 170 1.42 24.64 -34.93
C ASP A 170 2.13 23.46 -35.65
N ASP A 171 2.96 22.68 -34.94
CA ASP A 171 3.81 21.63 -35.52
C ASP A 171 2.99 20.53 -36.22
N VAL A 172 1.87 20.15 -35.61
CA VAL A 172 0.90 19.22 -36.20
C VAL A 172 -0.48 19.82 -36.07
N ILE A 173 -1.18 19.95 -37.20
CA ILE A 173 -2.54 20.50 -37.25
C ILE A 173 -3.49 19.43 -37.77
N ARG A 174 -4.52 19.12 -37.00
CA ARG A 174 -5.61 18.21 -37.36
C ARG A 174 -6.96 18.91 -37.18
N PRO A 175 -8.06 18.38 -37.75
CA PRO A 175 -9.39 18.91 -37.50
C PRO A 175 -9.72 18.94 -36.01
N ASP A 176 -9.34 17.87 -35.30
CA ASP A 176 -9.76 17.62 -33.91
C ASP A 176 -8.78 18.23 -32.88
N GLY A 177 -7.65 18.80 -33.32
CA GLY A 177 -6.70 19.41 -32.41
C GLY A 177 -5.41 19.92 -33.05
N VAL A 178 -4.55 20.51 -32.21
CA VAL A 178 -3.24 21.04 -32.62
C VAL A 178 -2.16 20.63 -31.63
N ILE A 179 -0.96 20.35 -32.14
CA ILE A 179 0.23 20.03 -31.33
C ILE A 179 1.24 21.16 -31.44
N HIS A 180 1.77 21.54 -30.29
CA HIS A 180 2.77 22.59 -30.11
C HIS A 180 4.02 22.02 -29.48
N GLY A 181 5.17 22.17 -30.15
CA GLY A 181 6.45 21.73 -29.60
C GLY A 181 6.99 22.70 -28.57
N ILE A 182 7.20 22.25 -27.33
CA ILE A 182 7.77 23.05 -26.24
C ILE A 182 9.20 22.60 -25.90
N GLN A 183 9.99 23.51 -25.34
CA GLN A 183 11.40 23.25 -25.02
C GLN A 183 11.58 22.32 -23.81
N GLN A 184 10.66 22.38 -22.84
CA GLN A 184 10.79 21.72 -21.54
C GLN A 184 9.47 21.09 -21.11
N LEU A 185 9.52 20.10 -20.22
CA LEU A 185 8.34 19.47 -19.64
C LEU A 185 7.62 20.43 -18.67
N LEU A 186 6.29 20.50 -18.76
CA LEU A 186 5.45 21.24 -17.82
C LEU A 186 5.18 20.35 -16.59
N ILE A 187 5.55 20.83 -15.41
CA ILE A 187 5.38 20.06 -14.18
C ILE A 187 4.35 20.78 -13.29
N PRO A 188 3.15 20.21 -13.07
CA PRO A 188 2.17 20.80 -12.18
C PRO A 188 2.62 20.69 -10.72
N ARG A 189 2.19 21.64 -9.89
CA ARG A 189 2.60 21.73 -8.47
C ARG A 189 2.24 20.47 -7.68
N SER A 190 1.07 19.90 -7.95
CA SER A 190 0.60 18.66 -7.32
C SER A 190 1.60 17.50 -7.49
N VAL A 191 2.19 17.36 -8.67
CA VAL A 191 3.17 16.29 -8.94
C VAL A 191 4.51 16.56 -8.27
N ILE A 192 4.91 17.83 -8.14
CA ILE A 192 6.09 18.22 -7.36
C ILE A 192 5.88 17.90 -5.88
N GLU A 193 4.70 18.20 -5.34
CA GLU A 193 4.31 17.87 -3.98
C GLU A 193 4.30 16.36 -3.73
N ASP A 194 3.78 15.57 -4.68
CA ASP A 194 3.82 14.11 -4.62
C ASP A 194 5.25 13.56 -4.57
N PHE A 195 6.13 14.10 -5.42
CA PHE A 195 7.54 13.73 -5.43
C PHE A 195 8.24 14.09 -4.11
N ASN A 196 8.02 15.31 -3.61
CA ASN A 196 8.61 15.79 -2.36
C ASN A 196 8.12 14.99 -1.16
N ARG A 197 6.84 14.64 -1.10
CA ARG A 197 6.25 13.78 -0.05
C ARG A 197 6.94 12.42 -0.01
N ARG A 198 7.14 11.79 -1.18
CA ARG A 198 7.85 10.51 -1.29
C ARG A 198 9.32 10.61 -0.92
N ARG A 199 10.01 11.68 -1.34
CA ARG A 199 11.41 11.92 -0.97
C ARG A 199 11.55 12.10 0.55
N ASN A 200 10.65 12.85 1.18
CA ASN A 200 10.63 13.05 2.62
C ASN A 200 10.38 11.73 3.38
N LEU A 201 9.45 10.89 2.91
CA LEU A 201 9.24 9.55 3.47
C LEU A 201 10.49 8.67 3.36
N ARG A 202 11.24 8.75 2.26
CA ARG A 202 12.52 8.04 2.10
C ARG A 202 13.63 8.60 3.01
N SER A 203 13.68 9.91 3.26
CA SER A 203 14.64 10.48 4.21
C SER A 203 14.29 10.18 5.67
N ILE A 204 13.00 10.04 6.01
CA ILE A 204 12.55 9.64 7.34
C ILE A 204 12.88 8.16 7.61
N THR A 205 12.92 7.30 6.59
CA THR A 205 13.31 5.89 6.73
C THR A 205 14.82 5.65 6.76
N ALA A 206 15.63 6.67 6.44
CA ALA A 206 17.09 6.61 6.53
C ALA A 206 17.58 7.23 7.86
N VAL A 207 17.17 6.66 9.00
CA VAL A 207 17.73 7.03 10.31
C VAL A 207 19.15 6.46 10.41
N LEU A 208 20.16 7.33 10.56
CA LEU A 208 21.51 6.90 10.92
C LEU A 208 21.46 6.22 12.31
N PRO A 209 22.20 5.12 12.54
CA PRO A 209 22.26 4.51 13.86
C PRO A 209 22.81 5.54 14.86
N GLU A 210 22.01 5.89 15.88
CA GLU A 210 22.48 6.71 16.98
C GLU A 210 23.53 5.94 17.79
N GLY A 211 24.61 6.63 18.18
CA GLY A 211 25.65 6.07 19.03
C GLY A 211 25.11 5.70 20.41
N ALA A 212 25.74 4.70 21.04
CA ALA A 212 25.35 4.23 22.36
C ALA A 212 25.26 5.39 23.38
N PRO A 213 24.26 5.39 24.28
CA PRO A 213 24.04 6.50 25.21
C PRO A 213 25.22 6.66 26.18
N GLU A 214 25.68 7.90 26.31
CA GLU A 214 26.82 8.27 27.17
C GLU A 214 26.40 8.31 28.65
N VAL A 215 27.10 7.56 29.50
CA VAL A 215 26.85 7.46 30.95
C VAL A 215 27.76 8.43 31.69
N ASP A 216 27.21 9.31 32.52
CA ASP A 216 28.02 10.20 33.35
C ASP A 216 28.80 9.37 34.40
N PRO A 217 30.14 9.38 34.40
CA PRO A 217 30.97 8.48 35.20
C PRO A 217 30.91 8.79 36.71
N ARG A 218 30.36 9.95 37.09
CA ARG A 218 30.31 10.39 38.49
C ARG A 218 28.98 10.09 39.18
N THR A 219 27.93 9.85 38.40
CA THR A 219 26.56 9.64 38.92
C THR A 219 25.97 8.31 38.47
N HIS A 220 26.66 7.54 37.60
CA HIS A 220 26.15 6.31 36.99
C HIS A 220 24.73 6.47 36.43
N ARG A 221 24.41 7.66 35.91
CA ARG A 221 23.12 7.97 35.32
C ARG A 221 23.29 8.29 33.85
N LEU A 222 22.36 7.77 33.05
CA LEU A 222 22.19 8.16 31.65
C LEU A 222 21.84 9.64 31.61
N LYS A 223 22.54 10.41 30.77
CA LYS A 223 22.21 11.82 30.54
C LYS A 223 20.79 11.87 29.96
N LYS A 224 19.84 12.47 30.69
CA LYS A 224 18.41 12.46 30.33
C LYS A 224 18.24 12.98 28.89
N PRO A 225 17.66 12.21 27.95
CA PRO A 225 17.44 12.70 26.60
C PRO A 225 16.49 13.90 26.64
N ALA A 226 16.64 14.77 25.65
CA ALA A 226 15.81 15.96 25.48
C ALA A 226 14.31 15.59 25.44
N PRO A 227 13.40 16.49 25.83
CA PRO A 227 11.96 16.21 25.79
C PRO A 227 11.56 15.81 24.38
N VAL A 228 11.01 14.61 24.23
CA VAL A 228 10.49 14.10 22.96
C VAL A 228 9.28 14.97 22.55
N PRO A 229 9.18 15.41 21.28
CA PRO A 229 8.01 16.14 20.81
C PRO A 229 6.73 15.31 21.00
N VAL A 230 5.64 15.98 21.39
CA VAL A 230 4.31 15.36 21.52
C VAL A 230 3.89 14.75 20.18
N GLY A 231 3.73 13.42 20.14
CA GLY A 231 3.36 12.66 18.93
C GLY A 231 4.50 11.88 18.26
N ALA A 232 5.70 11.85 18.84
CA ALA A 232 6.76 10.93 18.40
C ALA A 232 6.33 9.46 18.63
N PRO A 233 6.69 8.52 17.74
CA PRO A 233 6.44 7.11 17.97
C PRO A 233 7.15 6.66 19.26
N PRO A 234 6.56 5.70 19.99
CA PRO A 234 7.14 5.24 21.25
C PRO A 234 8.57 4.74 21.05
N VAL A 235 9.45 5.16 21.95
CA VAL A 235 10.91 4.91 21.88
C VAL A 235 11.25 3.45 22.20
N LEU A 236 10.38 2.79 22.97
CA LEU A 236 10.54 1.41 23.38
C LEU A 236 9.55 0.52 22.64
N PRO A 237 9.91 -0.74 22.39
CA PRO A 237 8.98 -1.70 21.83
C PRO A 237 7.86 -2.07 22.81
N ILE A 238 6.69 -2.45 22.27
CA ILE A 238 5.46 -2.75 23.05
C ILE A 238 5.71 -3.79 24.16
N TYR A 239 6.56 -4.77 23.91
CA TYR A 239 6.89 -5.82 24.90
C TYR A 239 7.60 -5.28 26.15
N GLU A 240 8.41 -4.23 26.02
CA GLU A 240 9.07 -3.59 27.17
C GLU A 240 8.11 -2.66 27.93
N ALA A 241 7.11 -2.09 27.24
CA ALA A 241 6.06 -1.30 27.86
C ALA A 241 5.07 -2.15 28.69
N MET A 242 4.84 -3.41 28.27
CA MET A 242 4.02 -4.38 28.98
C MET A 242 4.75 -5.11 30.12
N ALA A 243 6.08 -5.11 30.12
CA ALA A 243 6.83 -5.76 31.18
C ALA A 243 6.47 -5.13 32.55
N PRO A 244 6.23 -5.94 33.61
CA PRO A 244 5.97 -5.42 34.95
C PRO A 244 7.23 -4.73 35.47
N GLY A 245 7.36 -3.44 35.15
CA GLY A 245 8.40 -2.58 35.70
C GLY A 245 8.15 -2.36 37.19
N PRO A 246 9.18 -1.97 37.98
CA PRO A 246 9.00 -1.63 39.38
C PRO A 246 7.93 -0.53 39.49
N SER A 247 6.79 -0.90 40.06
CA SER A 247 5.59 -0.08 40.23
C SER A 247 5.83 1.03 41.26
N LEU A 248 6.67 2.02 40.97
CA LEU A 248 7.06 3.05 41.95
C LEU A 248 7.34 4.44 41.36
N ALA A 249 6.99 4.70 40.10
CA ALA A 249 6.75 6.06 39.65
C ALA A 249 5.24 6.21 39.44
N PRO A 250 4.55 7.07 40.22
CA PRO A 250 3.20 7.48 39.84
C PRO A 250 3.25 7.91 38.37
N ALA A 251 2.30 7.46 37.57
CA ALA A 251 2.08 8.04 36.24
C ALA A 251 2.16 9.58 36.38
N PRO A 252 2.83 10.30 35.46
CA PRO A 252 2.90 11.75 35.52
C PRO A 252 1.48 12.27 35.78
N ALA A 253 1.29 12.97 36.90
CA ALA A 253 -0.01 13.45 37.31
C ALA A 253 -0.69 14.14 36.11
N PRO A 254 -1.99 13.89 35.84
CA PRO A 254 -2.70 14.52 34.75
C PRO A 254 -2.41 16.03 34.76
N GLY A 255 -1.65 16.48 33.77
CA GLY A 255 -1.30 17.89 33.64
C GLY A 255 -2.61 18.67 33.51
N PRO A 256 -2.69 19.89 34.08
CA PRO A 256 -3.90 20.69 33.96
C PRO A 256 -4.23 20.87 32.48
N GLY A 257 -5.41 20.40 32.10
CA GLY A 257 -5.84 20.23 30.71
C GLY A 257 -5.58 21.48 29.88
N GLY A 258 -4.60 21.38 28.98
CA GLY A 258 -4.38 22.37 27.95
C GLY A 258 -5.47 22.29 26.87
N PRO A 259 -5.59 23.30 26.00
CA PRO A 259 -6.65 23.38 24.97
C PRO A 259 -6.55 22.33 23.83
N ARG A 260 -5.78 21.26 24.01
CA ARG A 260 -5.48 20.25 22.99
C ARG A 260 -5.84 18.87 23.52
N HIS A 261 -6.78 18.23 22.82
CA HIS A 261 -7.32 16.90 23.12
C HIS A 261 -6.20 15.90 23.45
N HIS A 262 -6.20 15.39 24.68
CA HIS A 262 -5.47 14.17 25.01
C HIS A 262 -6.19 13.00 24.33
N PHE A 263 -5.42 12.13 23.66
CA PHE A 263 -5.96 10.93 23.04
C PHE A 263 -6.26 9.92 24.16
N ASP A 264 -7.54 9.69 24.43
CA ASP A 264 -7.99 8.77 25.47
C ASP A 264 -8.11 7.36 24.89
N GLY A 265 -7.06 6.56 25.03
CA GLY A 265 -7.03 5.18 24.54
C GLY A 265 -8.02 4.26 25.27
N GLU A 266 -8.38 4.55 26.53
CA GLU A 266 -9.39 3.75 27.24
C GLU A 266 -10.78 3.94 26.61
N SER A 267 -11.10 5.16 26.19
CA SER A 267 -12.35 5.43 25.48
C SER A 267 -12.41 4.70 24.13
N GLN A 268 -11.29 4.63 23.41
CA GLN A 268 -11.22 3.92 22.13
C GLN A 268 -11.37 2.42 22.29
N VAL A 269 -10.74 1.82 23.32
CA VAL A 269 -10.92 0.40 23.62
C VAL A 269 -12.39 0.10 23.97
N LYS A 270 -13.08 0.99 24.69
CA LYS A 270 -14.52 0.84 24.97
C LYS A 270 -15.37 0.92 23.70
N ASP A 271 -15.08 1.86 22.81
CA ASP A 271 -15.78 2.03 21.53
C ASP A 271 -15.56 0.83 20.59
N PHE A 272 -14.33 0.30 20.59
CA PHE A 272 -13.98 -0.96 19.95
C PHE A 272 -14.83 -2.15 20.47
N ILE A 273 -14.86 -2.36 21.80
CA ILE A 273 -15.63 -3.45 22.41
C ILE A 273 -17.12 -3.30 22.08
N GLN A 274 -17.63 -2.07 22.15
CA GLN A 274 -19.00 -1.78 21.78
C GLN A 274 -19.27 -2.08 20.30
N THR A 275 -18.32 -1.77 19.40
CA THR A 275 -18.44 -2.06 17.96
C THR A 275 -18.50 -3.56 17.70
N LEU A 276 -17.70 -4.38 18.40
CA LEU A 276 -17.79 -5.85 18.29
C LEU A 276 -19.18 -6.38 18.66
N LEU A 277 -19.75 -5.87 19.75
CA LEU A 277 -21.10 -6.24 20.19
C LEU A 277 -22.19 -5.82 19.19
N HIS A 278 -22.01 -4.69 18.49
CA HIS A 278 -22.96 -4.19 17.50
C HIS A 278 -22.82 -4.90 16.14
N TYR A 279 -21.60 -5.26 15.73
CA TYR A 279 -21.35 -6.02 14.50
C TYR A 279 -22.00 -7.40 14.56
N GLY A 280 -21.93 -8.04 15.73
CA GLY A 280 -22.50 -9.37 15.99
C GLY A 280 -21.59 -10.49 15.50
N GLY A 281 -21.62 -11.64 16.19
CA GLY A 281 -20.76 -12.80 15.87
C GLY A 281 -19.37 -12.76 16.50
N TYR A 282 -19.09 -11.77 17.36
CA TYR A 282 -17.85 -11.62 18.14
C TYR A 282 -18.13 -11.32 19.63
N ASN A 283 -19.28 -11.76 20.13
CA ASN A 283 -19.73 -11.47 21.49
C ASN A 283 -18.84 -12.16 22.53
N GLU A 284 -18.41 -13.39 22.26
CA GLU A 284 -17.55 -14.15 23.19
C GLU A 284 -16.20 -13.44 23.39
N MET A 285 -15.63 -12.91 22.31
CA MET A 285 -14.40 -12.11 22.36
C MET A 285 -14.62 -10.81 23.15
N ALA A 286 -15.71 -10.10 22.89
CA ALA A 286 -16.05 -8.87 23.60
C ALA A 286 -16.24 -9.14 25.11
N ASP A 287 -16.92 -10.21 25.47
CA ASP A 287 -17.15 -10.61 26.86
C ASP A 287 -15.84 -10.99 27.57
N ILE A 288 -14.93 -11.70 26.89
CA ILE A 288 -13.58 -11.99 27.42
C ILE A 288 -12.81 -10.69 27.68
N LEU A 289 -12.83 -9.73 26.75
CA LEU A 289 -12.15 -8.44 26.92
C LEU A 289 -12.74 -7.61 28.07
N VAL A 290 -14.05 -7.67 28.28
CA VAL A 290 -14.73 -7.00 29.40
C VAL A 290 -14.42 -7.68 30.73
N ASN A 291 -14.37 -9.01 30.77
CA ASN A 291 -14.03 -9.77 31.98
C ASN A 291 -12.55 -9.58 32.38
N LEU A 292 -11.66 -9.59 31.39
CA LEU A 292 -10.23 -9.32 31.53
C LEU A 292 -9.94 -7.81 31.58
N THR A 293 -10.52 -7.14 32.59
CA THR A 293 -10.39 -5.69 32.77
C THR A 293 -8.93 -5.21 32.81
N SER A 294 -7.99 -6.04 33.27
CA SER A 294 -6.54 -5.77 33.23
C SER A 294 -6.04 -5.59 31.79
N LEU A 295 -6.39 -6.51 30.90
CA LEU A 295 -5.96 -6.51 29.50
C LEU A 295 -6.55 -5.31 28.75
N ALA A 296 -7.84 -5.01 28.92
CA ALA A 296 -8.47 -3.84 28.31
C ALA A 296 -7.81 -2.53 28.78
N THR A 297 -7.42 -2.46 30.06
CA THR A 297 -6.71 -1.32 30.64
C THR A 297 -5.29 -1.20 30.10
N GLU A 298 -4.57 -2.31 29.94
CA GLU A 298 -3.23 -2.33 29.34
C GLU A 298 -3.27 -1.89 27.86
N MET A 299 -4.24 -2.39 27.08
CA MET A 299 -4.45 -1.93 25.70
C MET A 299 -4.74 -0.43 25.65
N GLY A 300 -5.64 0.06 26.51
CA GLY A 300 -5.99 1.48 26.58
C GLY A 300 -4.78 2.36 26.92
N ARG A 301 -3.93 1.89 27.84
CA ARG A 301 -2.68 2.56 28.19
C ARG A 301 -1.69 2.58 27.01
N LEU A 302 -1.46 1.44 26.36
CA LEU A 302 -0.57 1.36 25.19
C LEU A 302 -1.03 2.30 24.07
N VAL A 303 -2.32 2.28 23.76
CA VAL A 303 -2.91 3.13 22.74
C VAL A 303 -2.80 4.62 23.11
N SER A 304 -2.95 4.97 24.40
CA SER A 304 -2.74 6.34 24.90
C SER A 304 -1.28 6.79 24.79
N GLU A 305 -0.33 5.89 25.04
CA GLU A 305 1.11 6.11 24.89
C GLU A 305 1.55 6.24 23.41
N GLY A 306 0.68 5.92 22.45
CA GLY A 306 0.93 6.07 21.02
C GLY A 306 1.31 4.78 20.28
N TYR A 307 1.16 3.63 20.94
CA TYR A 307 1.33 2.34 20.30
C TYR A 307 0.16 2.01 19.37
N VAL A 308 0.44 1.20 18.36
CA VAL A 308 -0.53 0.72 17.39
C VAL A 308 -0.62 -0.79 17.44
N ILE A 309 -1.83 -1.32 17.28
CA ILE A 309 -2.14 -2.75 17.43
C ILE A 309 -3.18 -3.20 16.42
N THR A 310 -3.12 -4.47 16.06
CA THR A 310 -4.15 -5.18 15.30
C THR A 310 -4.67 -6.33 16.12
N VAL A 311 -5.98 -6.44 16.27
CA VAL A 311 -6.67 -7.52 16.98
C VAL A 311 -7.28 -8.46 15.95
N LEU A 312 -6.85 -9.71 15.93
CA LEU A 312 -7.47 -10.78 15.17
C LEU A 312 -8.62 -11.34 16.00
N ALA A 313 -9.86 -10.92 15.74
CA ALA A 313 -11.04 -11.33 16.50
C ALA A 313 -11.57 -12.67 15.97
N PRO A 314 -11.51 -13.78 16.75
CA PRO A 314 -12.14 -15.03 16.35
C PRO A 314 -13.67 -14.94 16.45
N ASN A 315 -14.37 -15.52 15.49
CA ASN A 315 -15.82 -15.57 15.50
C ASN A 315 -16.37 -16.43 16.66
N ASP A 316 -17.61 -16.17 17.05
CA ASP A 316 -18.31 -16.88 18.13
C ASP A 316 -18.41 -18.38 17.82
N GLU A 317 -18.55 -18.76 16.54
CA GLU A 317 -18.56 -20.17 16.12
C GLU A 317 -17.23 -20.89 16.36
N ALA A 318 -16.09 -20.22 16.19
CA ALA A 318 -14.78 -20.79 16.48
C ALA A 318 -14.51 -20.83 17.97
N MET A 319 -14.90 -19.78 18.70
CA MET A 319 -14.81 -19.76 20.16
C MET A 319 -15.63 -20.86 20.80
N ALA A 320 -16.82 -21.17 20.25
CA ALA A 320 -17.66 -22.28 20.71
C ALA A 320 -17.08 -23.67 20.42
N LYS A 321 -16.18 -23.81 19.41
CA LYS A 321 -15.50 -25.08 19.11
C LYS A 321 -14.36 -25.39 20.08
N LEU A 322 -13.93 -24.41 20.88
CA LEU A 322 -12.93 -24.65 21.91
C LEU A 322 -13.50 -25.58 22.98
N THR A 323 -12.79 -26.66 23.29
CA THR A 323 -13.18 -27.54 24.39
C THR A 323 -13.14 -26.74 25.69
N THR A 324 -14.14 -26.91 26.55
CA THR A 324 -14.22 -26.25 27.87
C THR A 324 -12.94 -26.43 28.68
N ASP A 325 -12.22 -27.54 28.47
CA ASP A 325 -10.96 -27.87 29.15
C ASP A 325 -9.83 -26.88 28.80
N GLN A 326 -9.78 -26.36 27.57
CA GLN A 326 -8.76 -25.38 27.12
C GLN A 326 -9.02 -23.96 27.63
N LEU A 327 -10.27 -23.64 27.98
CA LEU A 327 -10.66 -22.37 28.58
C LEU A 327 -10.67 -22.41 30.11
N SER A 328 -10.66 -23.61 30.70
CA SER A 328 -10.74 -23.82 32.16
C SER A 328 -9.40 -23.62 32.87
N GLU A 329 -8.29 -23.60 32.15
CA GLU A 329 -6.98 -23.30 32.73
C GLU A 329 -6.92 -21.81 33.14
N PRO A 330 -6.51 -21.51 34.39
CA PRO A 330 -6.44 -20.13 34.86
C PRO A 330 -5.39 -19.35 34.05
N GLY A 331 -5.84 -18.30 33.35
CA GLY A 331 -5.00 -17.46 32.47
C GLY A 331 -4.88 -17.96 31.03
N ALA A 332 -5.47 -19.10 30.66
CA ALA A 332 -5.55 -19.51 29.26
C ALA A 332 -6.30 -18.50 28.35
N PRO A 333 -7.45 -17.91 28.74
CA PRO A 333 -8.12 -16.94 27.87
C PRO A 333 -7.24 -15.71 27.59
N GLU A 334 -6.50 -15.22 28.59
CA GLU A 334 -5.55 -14.11 28.43
C GLU A 334 -4.45 -14.46 27.41
N GLN A 335 -3.85 -15.65 27.53
CA GLN A 335 -2.79 -16.09 26.63
C GLN A 335 -3.27 -16.32 25.20
N ILE A 336 -4.52 -16.79 25.04
CA ILE A 336 -5.16 -16.91 23.73
C ILE A 336 -5.29 -15.51 23.14
N ILE A 337 -5.84 -14.54 23.87
CA ILE A 337 -6.01 -13.16 23.37
C ILE A 337 -4.66 -12.52 23.02
N TYR A 338 -3.62 -12.68 23.83
CA TYR A 338 -2.29 -12.14 23.52
C TYR A 338 -1.69 -12.67 22.21
N TYR A 339 -2.02 -13.91 21.83
CA TYR A 339 -1.60 -14.47 20.56
C TYR A 339 -2.38 -13.91 19.35
N HIS A 340 -3.58 -13.38 19.59
CA HIS A 340 -4.42 -12.75 18.58
C HIS A 340 -4.12 -11.25 18.40
N ILE A 341 -3.25 -10.66 19.21
CA ILE A 341 -2.87 -9.25 19.10
C ILE A 341 -1.50 -9.12 18.44
N ILE A 342 -1.46 -8.40 17.33
CA ILE A 342 -0.25 -8.04 16.57
C ILE A 342 0.16 -6.61 16.96
N PRO A 343 1.42 -6.36 17.38
CA PRO A 343 1.93 -5.04 17.78
C PRO A 343 2.26 -4.14 16.58
N GLU A 344 1.46 -4.21 15.52
CA GLU A 344 1.58 -3.42 14.30
C GLU A 344 0.18 -3.04 13.82
N TYR A 345 0.06 -1.96 13.06
CA TYR A 345 -1.21 -1.58 12.43
C TYR A 345 -1.34 -2.26 11.07
N GLN A 346 -2.28 -3.20 10.95
CA GLN A 346 -2.47 -4.00 9.76
C GLN A 346 -3.96 -3.97 9.34
N THR A 347 -4.22 -3.32 8.20
CA THR A 347 -5.52 -3.38 7.52
C THR A 347 -5.59 -4.61 6.63
N GLU A 348 -6.80 -4.99 6.19
CA GLU A 348 -6.98 -6.06 5.20
C GLU A 348 -6.08 -5.85 3.97
N GLU A 349 -6.11 -4.65 3.39
CA GLU A 349 -5.31 -4.31 2.21
C GLU A 349 -3.81 -4.49 2.46
N SER A 350 -3.32 -4.12 3.65
CA SER A 350 -1.92 -4.29 4.03
C SER A 350 -1.55 -5.77 4.10
N MET A 351 -2.37 -6.59 4.77
CA MET A 351 -2.12 -8.03 4.94
C MET A 351 -2.18 -8.76 3.59
N TYR A 352 -3.21 -8.50 2.79
CA TYR A 352 -3.36 -9.13 1.48
C TYR A 352 -2.19 -8.77 0.55
N ASN A 353 -1.79 -7.50 0.51
CA ASN A 353 -0.65 -7.06 -0.29
C ASN A 353 0.68 -7.67 0.17
N ALA A 354 0.90 -7.77 1.49
CA ALA A 354 2.11 -8.36 2.04
C ALA A 354 2.20 -9.84 1.64
N VAL A 355 1.13 -10.58 1.86
CA VAL A 355 1.09 -12.01 1.59
C VAL A 355 1.18 -12.32 0.09
N ARG A 356 0.53 -11.55 -0.78
CA ARG A 356 0.64 -11.73 -2.24
C ARG A 356 2.06 -11.47 -2.78
N ARG A 357 2.80 -10.54 -2.15
CA ARG A 357 4.17 -10.20 -2.57
C ARG A 357 5.21 -11.18 -2.06
N PHE A 358 5.08 -11.60 -0.81
CA PHE A 358 6.08 -12.41 -0.12
C PHE A 358 5.70 -13.90 -0.03
N GLY A 359 4.48 -14.26 -0.43
CA GLY A 359 3.88 -15.60 -0.33
C GLY A 359 3.51 -15.98 1.10
N LYS A 360 4.46 -15.82 2.02
CA LYS A 360 4.32 -16.18 3.44
C LYS A 360 4.94 -15.10 4.32
N VAL A 361 4.14 -14.49 5.19
CA VAL A 361 4.53 -13.40 6.09
C VAL A 361 4.44 -13.89 7.53
N LYS A 362 5.32 -13.41 8.42
CA LYS A 362 5.28 -13.72 9.85
C LYS A 362 5.06 -12.43 10.63
N TYR A 363 3.98 -12.38 11.39
CA TYR A 363 3.63 -11.29 12.29
C TYR A 363 4.09 -11.62 13.71
N ASP A 364 4.69 -10.64 14.37
CA ASP A 364 4.90 -10.72 15.82
C ASP A 364 3.56 -10.67 16.54
N THR A 365 3.46 -11.37 17.68
CA THR A 365 2.28 -11.29 18.56
C THR A 365 2.71 -10.79 19.93
N LEU A 366 1.75 -10.34 20.75
CA LEU A 366 2.05 -9.98 22.14
C LEU A 366 2.47 -11.20 22.99
N ARG A 367 2.16 -12.42 22.53
CA ARG A 367 2.62 -13.66 23.16
C ARG A 367 4.02 -14.06 22.65
N LEU A 368 5.06 -13.44 23.20
CA LEU A 368 6.45 -13.83 22.90
C LEU A 368 6.75 -15.29 23.34
N PRO A 369 7.53 -16.07 22.57
CA PRO A 369 8.21 -15.75 21.31
C PRO A 369 7.40 -16.15 20.05
N HIS A 370 6.09 -16.40 20.19
CA HIS A 370 5.29 -17.00 19.12
C HIS A 370 4.90 -15.96 18.07
N LYS A 371 5.04 -16.34 16.80
CA LYS A 371 4.69 -15.52 15.65
C LYS A 371 3.52 -16.16 14.90
N VAL A 372 2.53 -15.36 14.53
CA VAL A 372 1.45 -15.81 13.65
C VAL A 372 1.93 -15.70 12.21
N VAL A 373 1.68 -16.72 11.44
CA VAL A 373 2.07 -16.76 10.04
C VAL A 373 0.87 -16.55 9.16
N ALA A 374 0.99 -15.71 8.13
CA ALA A 374 -0.04 -15.43 7.16
C ALA A 374 0.37 -15.90 5.76
N GLN A 375 -0.54 -16.53 5.04
CA GLN A 375 -0.36 -17.06 3.69
C GLN A 375 -1.61 -16.82 2.82
N GLU A 376 -1.43 -16.68 1.51
CA GLU A 376 -2.54 -16.48 0.57
C GLU A 376 -3.16 -17.86 0.31
N ALA A 377 -4.46 -17.98 0.60
CA ALA A 377 -5.22 -19.19 0.33
C ALA A 377 -6.63 -18.80 -0.12
N ASP A 378 -7.11 -19.42 -1.19
CA ASP A 378 -8.50 -19.29 -1.66
C ASP A 378 -8.97 -17.84 -1.93
N GLY A 379 -8.03 -16.94 -2.24
CA GLY A 379 -8.30 -15.53 -2.51
C GLY A 379 -8.40 -14.64 -1.27
N SER A 380 -8.16 -15.19 -0.08
CA SER A 380 -8.10 -14.43 1.19
C SER A 380 -6.79 -14.70 1.95
N VAL A 381 -6.63 -14.03 3.10
CA VAL A 381 -5.47 -14.21 3.97
C VAL A 381 -5.78 -15.33 4.97
N LYS A 382 -4.93 -16.34 5.01
CA LYS A 382 -4.99 -17.45 5.96
C LYS A 382 -3.90 -17.31 7.01
N PHE A 383 -4.29 -17.27 8.27
CA PHE A 383 -3.42 -17.23 9.44
C PHE A 383 -3.20 -18.62 10.04
N GLY A 384 -2.01 -18.87 10.57
CA GLY A 384 -1.63 -20.13 11.19
C GLY A 384 -1.38 -21.27 10.20
N HIS A 385 -1.14 -22.46 10.75
CA HIS A 385 -0.81 -23.66 9.97
C HIS A 385 -1.58 -24.87 10.50
N GLY A 386 -1.83 -25.84 9.62
CA GLY A 386 -2.46 -27.11 9.99
C GLY A 386 -3.94 -26.95 10.35
N GLU A 387 -4.38 -27.65 11.39
CA GLU A 387 -5.78 -27.71 11.84
C GLU A 387 -6.21 -26.46 12.62
N GLY A 388 -5.27 -25.67 13.15
CA GLY A 388 -5.51 -24.41 13.86
C GLY A 388 -5.37 -23.17 12.98
N SER A 389 -5.56 -23.31 11.67
CA SER A 389 -5.49 -22.19 10.73
C SER A 389 -6.85 -21.49 10.62
N ALA A 390 -6.84 -20.16 10.52
CA ALA A 390 -8.03 -19.34 10.37
C ALA A 390 -7.94 -18.46 9.12
N TYR A 391 -9.02 -18.32 8.38
CA TYR A 391 -9.17 -17.38 7.29
C TYR A 391 -9.65 -16.03 7.81
N LEU A 392 -9.15 -14.96 7.17
CA LEU A 392 -9.72 -13.63 7.29
C LEU A 392 -11.12 -13.65 6.68
N PHE A 393 -12.14 -13.42 7.52
CA PHE A 393 -13.54 -13.52 7.16
C PHE A 393 -14.19 -12.14 7.08
N ASP A 394 -14.15 -11.38 8.18
CA ASP A 394 -14.68 -10.01 8.26
C ASP A 394 -13.53 -8.99 8.35
N PRO A 395 -13.13 -8.37 7.24
CA PRO A 395 -12.07 -7.38 7.25
C PRO A 395 -12.50 -6.05 7.89
N ASP A 396 -11.56 -5.37 8.54
CA ASP A 396 -11.66 -3.99 9.01
C ASP A 396 -12.92 -3.66 9.84
N ILE A 397 -13.34 -4.57 10.74
CA ILE A 397 -14.52 -4.40 11.63
C ILE A 397 -14.45 -3.08 12.42
N TYR A 398 -13.25 -2.72 12.88
CA TYR A 398 -12.99 -1.46 13.55
C TYR A 398 -11.63 -0.92 13.13
N THR A 399 -11.58 0.35 12.74
CA THR A 399 -10.33 1.04 12.37
C THR A 399 -10.38 2.48 12.86
N ASP A 400 -9.42 2.88 13.70
CA ASP A 400 -9.32 4.26 14.23
C ASP A 400 -7.95 4.92 13.94
N GLY A 401 -7.09 4.21 13.19
CA GLY A 401 -5.71 4.61 12.88
C GLY A 401 -4.67 4.21 13.92
N ARG A 402 -5.06 3.64 15.08
CA ARG A 402 -4.17 3.05 16.08
C ARG A 402 -4.50 1.59 16.40
N ILE A 403 -5.78 1.27 16.48
CA ILE A 403 -6.37 -0.05 16.63
C ILE A 403 -7.00 -0.42 15.28
N SER A 404 -6.72 -1.64 14.84
CA SER A 404 -7.43 -2.29 13.73
C SER A 404 -7.94 -3.64 14.20
N VAL A 405 -9.15 -4.02 13.78
CA VAL A 405 -9.79 -5.27 14.18
C VAL A 405 -10.18 -6.05 12.95
N GLN A 406 -9.73 -7.30 12.91
CA GLN A 406 -9.85 -8.21 11.77
C GLN A 406 -10.55 -9.48 12.23
N GLY A 407 -11.71 -9.79 11.67
CA GLY A 407 -12.48 -10.98 11.99
C GLY A 407 -11.92 -12.22 11.32
N ILE A 408 -11.69 -13.28 12.09
CA ILE A 408 -11.18 -14.57 11.61
C ILE A 408 -12.14 -15.71 11.98
N ASP A 409 -12.19 -16.75 11.15
CA ASP A 409 -13.13 -17.87 11.28
C ASP A 409 -12.66 -19.02 12.21
N GLY A 410 -11.53 -18.83 12.90
CA GLY A 410 -10.84 -19.85 13.69
C GLY A 410 -10.03 -19.23 14.82
N VAL A 411 -9.82 -20.00 15.90
CA VAL A 411 -8.97 -19.58 17.02
C VAL A 411 -7.53 -20.01 16.74
N LEU A 412 -6.61 -19.06 16.78
CA LEU A 412 -5.20 -19.30 16.53
C LEU A 412 -4.51 -19.82 17.81
N PHE A 413 -3.68 -20.85 17.64
CA PHE A 413 -2.82 -21.37 18.69
C PHE A 413 -1.35 -21.25 18.30
N PRO A 414 -0.45 -21.04 19.27
CA PRO A 414 0.98 -21.10 19.00
C PRO A 414 1.35 -22.52 18.55
N GLU A 415 2.27 -22.63 17.59
CA GLU A 415 2.89 -23.93 17.30
C GLU A 415 3.70 -24.35 18.54
N GLU A 416 3.22 -25.35 19.27
CA GLU A 416 4.07 -26.09 20.19
C GLU A 416 5.14 -26.78 19.35
N GLU A 417 6.42 -26.45 19.58
CA GLU A 417 7.53 -27.17 18.98
C GLU A 417 7.49 -28.64 19.44
N THR A 418 6.74 -29.46 18.73
CA THR A 418 6.96 -30.90 18.76
C THR A 418 8.38 -31.09 18.24
N GLN A 419 9.30 -31.37 19.17
CA GLN A 419 10.63 -31.85 18.86
C GLN A 419 10.49 -33.10 18.00
N THR A 420 10.47 -32.91 16.69
CA THR A 420 10.60 -33.98 15.74
C THR A 420 12.03 -34.48 15.90
N VAL A 421 12.17 -35.55 16.70
CA VAL A 421 13.38 -36.35 16.76
C VAL A 421 13.68 -36.79 15.33
N LYS A 422 14.54 -36.04 14.63
CA LYS A 422 15.12 -36.46 13.36
C LYS A 422 15.91 -37.73 13.67
N LYS A 423 15.34 -38.89 13.33
CA LYS A 423 16.11 -40.13 13.14
C LYS A 423 17.27 -39.79 12.20
N PRO A 424 18.53 -40.11 12.55
CA PRO A 424 19.64 -39.84 11.66
C PRO A 424 19.46 -40.70 10.41
N ALA A 425 19.29 -40.03 9.27
CA ALA A 425 19.33 -40.70 7.97
C ALA A 425 20.73 -41.30 7.78
N ALA A 426 20.80 -42.62 7.67
CA ALA A 426 22.03 -43.33 7.35
C ALA A 426 22.51 -42.93 5.96
N VAL A 427 23.55 -42.10 5.90
CA VAL A 427 24.27 -41.82 4.66
C VAL A 427 25.07 -43.07 4.29
N LYS A 428 24.65 -43.75 3.22
CA LYS A 428 25.38 -44.85 2.60
C LYS A 428 26.72 -44.34 2.05
N VAL A 429 27.82 -44.80 2.64
CA VAL A 429 29.17 -44.61 2.10
C VAL A 429 29.30 -45.44 0.81
N ALA A 430 29.44 -44.76 -0.33
CA ALA A 430 29.79 -45.41 -1.60
C ALA A 430 31.30 -45.72 -1.62
N SER A 431 31.62 -47.00 -1.72
CA SER A 431 32.96 -47.55 -1.84
C SER A 431 33.57 -47.27 -3.24
N LYS A 432 34.80 -46.75 -3.28
CA LYS A 432 35.66 -46.80 -4.48
C LYS A 432 36.45 -48.11 -4.49
N PRO A 433 36.66 -48.76 -5.65
CA PRO A 433 37.25 -50.09 -5.69
C PRO A 433 38.78 -50.05 -5.55
N ARG A 434 39.31 -51.02 -4.79
CA ARG A 434 40.74 -51.35 -4.68
C ARG A 434 41.19 -52.16 -5.90
N ARG A 435 42.34 -51.79 -6.49
CA ARG A 435 43.15 -52.68 -7.34
C ARG A 435 44.56 -52.72 -6.75
N GLY A 436 44.99 -53.91 -6.32
CA GLY A 436 46.18 -54.09 -5.47
C GLY A 436 47.44 -54.56 -6.20
N LYS A 437 48.57 -54.32 -5.49
CA LYS A 437 49.82 -55.09 -5.34
C LYS A 437 50.73 -55.37 -6.55
N LEU A 438 51.96 -54.84 -6.45
CA LEU A 438 53.29 -55.42 -6.75
C LEU A 438 54.31 -54.37 -6.25
N LEU A 439 55.47 -54.62 -5.63
CA LEU A 439 56.14 -55.73 -4.96
C LEU A 439 57.36 -55.06 -4.26
N GLU A 440 57.89 -55.66 -3.21
CA GLU A 440 59.12 -55.27 -2.50
C GLU A 440 60.34 -54.99 -3.42
N VAL A 441 61.29 -54.18 -2.95
CA VAL A 441 62.68 -54.58 -2.61
C VAL A 441 63.47 -53.33 -2.23
N GLY A 442 64.15 -53.39 -1.08
CA GLY A 442 64.92 -52.27 -0.53
C GLY A 442 66.32 -52.12 -1.13
N CYS A 443 66.91 -50.93 -0.91
CA CYS A 443 68.35 -50.77 -0.84
C CYS A 443 68.72 -49.48 -0.10
N TRP A 444 69.33 -49.70 1.06
CA TRP A 444 70.55 -49.07 1.58
C TRP A 444 70.72 -47.55 1.70
N MET A 445 71.26 -47.25 2.88
CA MET A 445 71.83 -46.02 3.40
C MET A 445 72.74 -45.21 2.43
N LEU A 446 72.95 -43.97 2.90
CA LEU A 446 74.20 -43.19 2.85
C LEU A 446 74.30 -42.11 1.76
N GLY A 447 74.64 -40.90 2.20
CA GLY A 447 75.11 -39.79 1.36
C GLY A 447 74.30 -38.51 1.59
N SER A 448 74.55 -37.73 2.65
CA SER A 448 75.67 -36.79 2.78
C SER A 448 75.61 -35.63 1.77
N LEU A 449 75.74 -34.40 2.32
CA LEU A 449 75.91 -33.09 1.66
C LEU A 449 74.62 -32.52 1.06
N GLY A 450 74.20 -31.29 1.33
CA GLY A 450 74.75 -30.13 2.02
C GLY A 450 73.75 -29.01 1.72
N GLY A 451 73.23 -28.31 2.71
CA GLY A 451 73.64 -26.92 2.94
C GLY A 451 72.58 -25.95 2.40
N GLY A 452 72.35 -24.87 3.15
CA GLY A 452 71.74 -23.65 2.61
C GLY A 452 70.29 -23.39 3.02
N SER A 453 70.16 -22.83 4.22
CA SER A 453 69.22 -21.75 4.58
C SER A 453 68.42 -21.10 3.44
N GLY A 454 67.10 -21.01 3.63
CA GLY A 454 66.23 -20.16 2.81
C GLY A 454 64.89 -19.91 3.47
N PHE A 455 64.86 -18.96 4.40
CA PHE A 455 63.64 -18.29 4.86
C PHE A 455 62.78 -17.85 3.67
N ARG A 456 61.45 -18.07 3.72
CA ARG A 456 60.45 -16.99 3.69
C ARG A 456 59.02 -17.51 3.89
N TRP A 457 58.33 -16.75 4.72
CA TRP A 457 56.93 -16.81 5.09
C TRP A 457 56.12 -15.83 4.21
N CYS A 458 54.78 -15.93 4.33
CA CYS A 458 53.69 -15.11 3.74
C CYS A 458 53.37 -15.45 2.27
N LEU A 459 52.14 -15.80 1.89
CA LEU A 459 50.81 -15.34 2.34
C LEU A 459 49.80 -16.50 2.39
#